data_AF-A0AAD1ZB69-F1
#
_entry.id   AF-A0AAD1ZB69-F1
#
_cell.length_a   1.000
_cell.length_b   1.000
_cell.length_c   1.000
_cell.angle_alpha   90.00
_cell.angle_beta   90.00
_cell.angle_gamma   90.00
#
_symmetry.space_group_name_H-M   'P 1'
#
loop_
_entity.id
_entity.type
_entity.pdbx_description
1 polymer ?
#
loop_
_entity_poly.entity_id
_entity_poly.type
_entity_poly.pdbx_seq_one_letter_code
_entity_poly.pdbx_strand_id
1 'polypeptide(L)'
;MAASFSISVILISTFSFISFASSARILENQDPMLFKYHNGPLLTGKITVNLIWYGNFKPSQKAIISDFIASLSSSKSEAQPSVSRWWGATEKYYHLIKSKKSSSPQLVLGNQIFDDNCSLGKSLTTQQPIYGPQGPPLVAPNNDVGLDGMVINLASLLAGTATNPFGNGYYQGPSDAPLEAASACPGVYAKGAYPGYAGDLLVDPTTGASYNANGVNGRKYLVPALYDPTTKLCSTLV
;
A
#
# COMPACT_ATOMS: atom_id res chain seq x y z
N MET A 1 -26.12 38.01 63.18
CA MET A 1 -27.59 37.84 63.14
C MET A 1 -28.01 37.68 61.69
N ALA A 2 -28.75 36.59 61.43
CA ALA A 2 -29.61 36.29 60.29
C ALA A 2 -29.12 36.61 58.86
N ALA A 3 -28.86 35.54 58.12
CA ALA A 3 -28.92 35.51 56.66
C ALA A 3 -30.34 35.87 56.18
N SER A 4 -30.43 36.51 55.02
CA SER A 4 -31.65 36.48 54.20
C SER A 4 -31.23 36.50 52.74
N PHE A 5 -31.27 35.30 52.15
CA PHE A 5 -31.24 35.08 50.71
C PHE A 5 -32.64 35.38 50.15
N SER A 6 -32.73 36.26 49.16
CA SER A 6 -33.90 36.33 48.28
C SER A 6 -33.48 35.86 46.89
N ILE A 7 -33.95 34.66 46.52
CA ILE A 7 -33.87 34.12 45.17
C ILE A 7 -35.04 34.71 44.40
N SER A 8 -34.76 35.55 43.40
CA SER A 8 -35.75 35.89 42.38
C SER A 8 -35.40 35.12 41.11
N VAL A 9 -36.21 34.11 40.81
CA VAL A 9 -36.18 33.39 39.53
C VAL A 9 -36.83 34.29 38.49
N ILE A 10 -36.01 34.87 37.60
CA ILE A 10 -36.52 35.56 36.42
C ILE A 10 -36.43 34.56 35.25
N LEU A 11 -37.59 34.01 34.90
CA LEU A 11 -37.77 33.11 33.76
C LEU A 11 -37.91 33.95 32.48
N ILE A 12 -36.80 34.36 31.86
CA ILE A 12 -36.85 34.97 30.53
C ILE A 12 -36.73 33.87 29.48
N SER A 13 -37.88 33.54 28.89
CA SER A 13 -38.01 32.80 27.65
C SER A 13 -37.41 33.61 26.50
N THR A 14 -36.10 33.50 26.26
CA THR A 14 -35.51 33.87 24.98
C THR A 14 -35.62 32.68 24.03
N PHE A 15 -36.66 32.70 23.21
CA PHE A 15 -36.74 31.92 21.97
C PHE A 15 -35.71 32.50 20.99
N SER A 16 -34.43 32.22 21.21
CA SER A 16 -33.39 32.48 20.23
C SER A 16 -33.56 31.46 19.13
N PHE A 17 -34.04 31.93 17.98
CA PHE A 17 -34.00 31.21 16.72
C PHE A 17 -32.58 30.70 16.51
N ILE A 18 -32.37 29.40 16.75
CA ILE A 18 -31.23 28.69 16.20
C ILE A 18 -31.46 28.78 14.70
N SER A 19 -30.77 29.73 14.06
CA SER A 19 -30.46 29.60 12.65
C SER A 19 -29.67 28.31 12.52
N PHE A 20 -30.36 27.21 12.22
CA PHE A 20 -29.78 26.13 11.48
C PHE A 20 -29.36 26.74 10.16
N ALA A 21 -28.16 27.31 10.13
CA ALA A 21 -27.36 27.27 8.93
C ALA A 21 -27.19 25.77 8.64
N SER A 22 -28.16 25.23 7.93
CA SER A 22 -27.95 24.04 7.13
C SER A 22 -26.83 24.47 6.20
N SER A 23 -25.60 24.14 6.55
CA SER A 23 -24.58 23.89 5.54
C SER A 23 -25.11 22.73 4.72
N ALA A 24 -26.07 23.04 3.82
CA ALA A 24 -26.15 22.35 2.56
C ALA A 24 -24.75 22.59 1.97
N ARG A 25 -23.84 21.66 2.26
CA ARG A 25 -22.74 21.43 1.35
C ARG A 25 -23.45 21.12 0.05
N ILE A 26 -23.52 22.13 -0.81
CA ILE A 26 -23.60 21.88 -2.24
C ILE A 26 -22.55 20.79 -2.44
N LEU A 27 -22.98 19.62 -2.91
CA LEU A 27 -22.09 18.66 -3.55
C LEU A 27 -21.53 19.42 -4.76
N GLU A 28 -20.58 20.31 -4.47
CA GLU A 28 -19.66 20.84 -5.44
C GLU A 28 -19.07 19.58 -6.05
N ASN A 29 -19.43 19.34 -7.32
CA ASN A 29 -19.10 18.15 -8.09
C ASN A 29 -17.81 17.54 -7.55
N GLN A 30 -17.94 16.55 -6.65
CA GLN A 30 -16.81 15.72 -6.31
C GLN A 30 -16.55 15.00 -7.61
N ASP A 31 -15.59 15.53 -8.38
CA ASP A 31 -14.93 14.80 -9.44
C ASP A 31 -14.75 13.40 -8.84
N PRO A 32 -15.39 12.36 -9.40
CA PRO A 32 -15.41 11.05 -8.78
C PRO A 32 -13.98 10.77 -8.36
N MET A 33 -13.77 10.23 -7.15
CA MET A 33 -12.44 9.84 -6.69
C MET A 33 -11.94 8.78 -7.66
N LEU A 34 -11.38 9.24 -8.78
CA LEU A 34 -11.20 8.50 -10.00
C LEU A 34 -9.72 8.48 -10.19
N PHE A 35 -9.20 7.26 -10.18
CA PHE A 35 -7.81 7.02 -10.45
C PHE A 35 -7.46 7.50 -11.87
N LYS A 36 -6.64 8.54 -11.96
CA LYS A 36 -6.30 9.22 -13.22
C LYS A 36 -4.81 9.56 -13.28
N TYR A 37 -4.36 9.79 -14.52
CA TYR A 37 -3.01 10.26 -14.80
C TYR A 37 -2.98 11.79 -14.81
N HIS A 38 -2.03 12.39 -14.10
CA HIS A 38 -1.92 13.83 -13.91
C HIS A 38 -0.77 14.44 -14.73
N ASN A 39 -0.39 13.78 -15.83
CA ASN A 39 0.60 14.24 -16.81
C ASN A 39 2.04 14.42 -16.30
N GLY A 40 2.34 13.99 -15.08
CA GLY A 40 3.69 13.95 -14.53
C GLY A 40 4.50 12.74 -14.99
N PRO A 41 5.83 12.82 -14.95
CA PRO A 41 6.69 11.75 -15.42
C PRO A 41 6.56 10.48 -14.57
N LEU A 42 6.61 9.34 -15.24
CA LEU A 42 6.71 8.02 -14.61
C LEU A 42 8.18 7.62 -14.49
N LEU A 43 8.49 6.73 -13.56
CA LEU A 43 9.84 6.19 -13.46
C LEU A 43 10.09 5.24 -14.63
N THR A 44 11.20 5.43 -15.36
CA THR A 44 11.53 4.63 -16.55
C THR A 44 13.01 4.25 -16.55
N GLY A 45 13.36 3.19 -17.28
CA GLY A 45 14.74 2.75 -17.44
C GLY A 45 15.17 1.70 -16.42
N LYS A 46 16.48 1.46 -16.33
CA LYS A 46 17.07 0.50 -15.39
C LYS A 46 17.36 1.21 -14.07
N ILE A 47 16.65 0.82 -13.02
CA ILE A 47 16.72 1.45 -11.69
C ILE A 47 17.34 0.48 -10.69
N THR A 48 18.33 0.96 -9.96
CA THR A 48 18.98 0.21 -8.90
C THR A 48 18.29 0.48 -7.57
N VAL A 49 17.80 -0.58 -6.92
CA VAL A 49 17.21 -0.54 -5.58
C VAL A 49 18.29 -0.86 -4.55
N ASN A 50 18.77 0.15 -3.84
CA ASN A 50 19.71 -0.04 -2.73
C ASN A 50 18.92 -0.29 -1.44
N LEU A 51 19.43 -1.19 -0.59
CA LEU A 51 18.81 -1.50 0.70
C LEU A 51 19.67 -0.98 1.84
N ILE A 52 19.03 -0.38 2.84
CA ILE A 52 19.67 0.00 4.10
C ILE A 52 19.03 -0.84 5.19
N TRP A 53 19.82 -1.75 5.75
CA TRP A 53 19.46 -2.59 6.87
C TRP A 53 19.75 -1.86 8.16
N TYR A 54 18.70 -1.28 8.74
CA TYR A 54 18.80 -0.47 9.93
C TYR A 54 18.31 -1.23 11.16
N GLY A 55 19.25 -1.83 11.89
CA GLY A 55 19.02 -2.71 13.02
C GLY A 55 19.48 -4.14 12.80
N ASN A 56 19.30 -4.97 13.82
CA ASN A 56 19.83 -6.33 13.83
C ASN A 56 18.90 -7.33 13.11
N PHE A 57 19.12 -7.50 11.81
CA PHE A 57 18.41 -8.48 10.98
C PHE A 57 19.24 -9.76 10.78
N LYS A 58 18.61 -10.92 10.96
CA LYS A 58 19.23 -12.22 10.65
C LYS A 58 19.53 -12.33 9.14
N PRO A 59 20.55 -13.09 8.73
CA PRO A 59 20.80 -13.36 7.30
C PRO A 59 19.57 -13.92 6.57
N SER A 60 18.77 -14.77 7.22
CA SER A 60 17.53 -15.31 6.66
C SER A 60 16.46 -14.23 6.42
N GLN A 61 16.36 -13.24 7.31
CA GLN A 61 15.45 -12.11 7.16
C GLN A 61 15.91 -11.17 6.05
N LYS A 62 17.23 -10.94 5.98
CA LYS A 62 17.84 -10.15 4.92
C LYS A 62 17.55 -10.76 3.54
N ALA A 63 17.70 -12.07 3.44
CA ALA A 63 17.44 -12.84 2.22
C ALA A 63 15.99 -12.71 1.72
N ILE A 64 14.99 -12.64 2.61
CA ILE A 64 13.58 -12.50 2.20
C ILE A 64 13.38 -11.23 1.36
N ILE A 65 13.89 -10.08 1.81
CA ILE A 65 13.70 -8.81 1.08
C ILE A 65 14.60 -8.75 -0.15
N SER A 66 15.86 -9.18 -0.06
CA SER A 66 16.77 -9.14 -1.21
C SER A 66 16.29 -10.06 -2.33
N ASP A 67 15.77 -11.25 -2.00
CA ASP A 67 15.20 -12.19 -2.97
C ASP A 67 13.91 -11.64 -3.56
N PHE A 68 13.06 -10.96 -2.78
CA PHE A 68 11.88 -10.28 -3.31
C PHE A 68 12.26 -9.25 -4.38
N ILE A 69 13.22 -8.36 -4.09
CA ILE A 69 13.70 -7.36 -5.06
C ILE A 69 14.31 -8.04 -6.31
N ALA A 70 15.10 -9.09 -6.12
CA ALA A 70 15.66 -9.85 -7.24
C ALA A 70 14.57 -10.54 -8.10
N SER A 71 13.43 -10.89 -7.49
CA SER A 71 12.31 -11.53 -8.17
C SER A 71 11.51 -10.59 -9.09
N LEU A 72 11.58 -9.27 -8.89
CA LEU A 72 10.85 -8.27 -9.69
C LEU A 72 11.25 -8.27 -11.17
N SER A 73 12.51 -8.59 -11.46
CA SER A 73 13.08 -8.62 -12.81
C SER A 73 13.63 -9.99 -13.18
N SER A 74 13.25 -11.06 -12.46
CA SER A 74 13.73 -12.40 -12.77
C SER A 74 13.14 -12.87 -14.11
N SER A 75 14.02 -13.34 -14.99
CA SER A 75 13.67 -14.01 -16.25
C SER A 75 13.69 -15.53 -16.14
N LYS A 76 13.96 -16.08 -14.95
CA LYS A 76 13.94 -17.52 -14.73
C LYS A 76 12.50 -18.03 -14.76
N SER A 77 12.32 -19.30 -15.14
CA SER A 77 11.02 -19.96 -15.09
C SER A 77 10.68 -20.26 -13.63
N GLU A 78 10.07 -19.29 -12.94
CA GLU A 78 9.38 -19.56 -11.68
C GLU A 78 8.04 -20.23 -11.94
N ALA A 79 7.55 -21.00 -10.94
CA ALA A 79 6.18 -21.45 -10.92
C ALA A 79 5.25 -20.22 -11.04
N GLN A 80 4.24 -20.31 -11.93
CA GLN A 80 3.26 -19.25 -12.05
C GLN A 80 2.19 -19.39 -10.96
N PRO A 81 1.66 -18.27 -10.45
CA PRO A 81 2.05 -16.90 -10.76
C PRO A 81 3.37 -16.44 -10.08
N SER A 82 4.10 -15.50 -10.68
CA SER A 82 5.39 -15.01 -10.16
C SER A 82 5.40 -13.52 -9.76
N VAL A 83 6.37 -13.12 -8.93
CA VAL A 83 6.61 -11.71 -8.56
C VAL A 83 6.96 -10.86 -9.79
N SER A 84 7.73 -11.39 -10.74
CA SER A 84 8.02 -10.74 -12.02
C SER A 84 6.75 -10.50 -12.84
N ARG A 85 5.81 -11.45 -12.84
CA ARG A 85 4.51 -11.30 -13.52
C ARG A 85 3.65 -10.22 -12.88
N TRP A 86 3.65 -10.14 -11.55
CA TRP A 86 3.01 -9.05 -10.81
C TRP A 86 3.62 -7.69 -11.16
N TRP A 87 4.95 -7.58 -11.13
CA TRP A 87 5.65 -6.34 -11.49
C TRP A 87 5.33 -5.91 -12.93
N GLY A 88 5.27 -6.87 -13.86
CA GLY A 88 4.88 -6.62 -15.25
C GLY A 88 3.46 -6.05 -15.41
N ALA A 89 2.57 -6.17 -14.43
CA ALA A 89 1.27 -5.49 -14.50
C ALA A 89 1.39 -3.95 -14.51
N THR A 90 2.50 -3.40 -14.01
CA THR A 90 2.80 -1.96 -14.08
C THR A 90 2.92 -1.46 -15.53
N GLU A 91 3.25 -2.32 -16.51
CA GLU A 91 3.34 -1.96 -17.94
C GLU A 91 2.08 -1.29 -18.48
N LYS A 92 0.91 -1.67 -17.96
CA LYS A 92 -0.39 -1.08 -18.36
C LYS A 92 -0.43 0.44 -18.15
N TYR A 93 0.24 0.95 -17.10
CA TYR A 93 0.33 2.37 -16.81
C TYR A 93 1.14 3.14 -17.86
N TYR A 94 2.17 2.48 -18.42
CA TYR A 94 3.09 3.05 -19.40
C TYR A 94 2.52 3.03 -20.81
N HIS A 95 1.75 1.99 -21.15
CA HIS A 95 1.09 1.88 -22.46
C HIS A 95 0.05 2.96 -22.71
N LEU A 96 -0.62 3.43 -21.65
CA LEU A 96 -1.67 4.44 -21.76
C LEU A 96 -1.11 5.88 -21.91
N ILE A 97 0.17 6.10 -21.58
CA ILE A 97 0.80 7.40 -21.78
C ILE A 97 1.41 7.49 -23.20
N LYS A 98 0.96 8.46 -23.99
CA LYS A 98 1.41 8.68 -25.39
C LYS A 98 2.82 9.27 -25.44
N SER A 99 3.84 8.55 -24.97
CA SER A 99 5.23 9.01 -24.94
C SER A 99 6.20 7.98 -25.51
N LYS A 100 7.08 8.42 -26.42
CA LYS A 100 8.07 7.59 -27.13
C LYS A 100 9.14 6.93 -26.22
N LYS A 101 9.22 7.30 -24.94
CA LYS A 101 10.18 6.77 -23.95
C LYS A 101 9.52 6.03 -22.78
N SER A 102 8.22 5.78 -22.85
CA SER A 102 7.47 5.19 -21.75
C SER A 102 7.58 3.66 -21.76
N SER A 103 8.54 3.12 -21.02
CA SER A 103 8.60 1.69 -20.70
C SER A 103 8.60 1.49 -19.19
N SER A 104 7.99 0.41 -18.74
CA SER A 104 8.06 0.00 -17.33
C SER A 104 9.53 -0.07 -16.87
N PRO A 105 9.82 0.33 -15.62
CA PRO A 105 11.18 0.32 -15.11
C PRO A 105 11.63 -1.10 -14.80
N GLN A 106 12.88 -1.38 -15.13
CA GLN A 106 13.55 -2.62 -14.73
C GLN A 106 14.26 -2.39 -13.41
N LEU A 107 13.79 -3.05 -12.35
CA LEU A 107 14.36 -2.92 -11.01
C LEU A 107 15.45 -3.95 -10.80
N VAL A 108 16.60 -3.53 -10.29
CA VAL A 108 17.74 -4.41 -9.99
C VAL A 108 18.21 -4.17 -8.57
N LEU A 109 18.48 -5.25 -7.84
CA LEU A 109 19.07 -5.16 -6.51
C LEU A 109 20.46 -4.52 -6.60
N GLY A 110 20.67 -3.48 -5.81
CA GLY A 110 21.92 -2.75 -5.70
C GLY A 110 22.69 -3.06 -4.44
N ASN A 111 23.36 -2.02 -3.93
CA ASN A 111 24.16 -2.11 -2.72
C ASN A 111 23.28 -2.33 -1.49
N GLN A 112 23.82 -3.04 -0.51
CA GLN A 112 23.21 -3.24 0.79
C GLN A 112 24.12 -2.61 1.84
N ILE A 113 23.58 -1.64 2.59
CA ILE A 113 24.26 -0.97 3.69
C ILE A 113 23.72 -1.55 5.00
N PHE A 114 24.59 -1.77 5.98
CA PHE A 114 24.21 -2.36 7.26
C PHE A 114 24.54 -1.38 8.39
N ASP A 115 23.53 -1.04 9.18
CA ASP A 115 23.65 -0.28 10.41
C ASP A 115 22.96 -1.07 11.53
N ASP A 116 23.65 -2.11 12.00
CA ASP A 116 23.12 -3.02 13.01
C ASP A 116 22.89 -2.33 14.37
N ASN A 117 23.56 -1.19 14.61
CA ASN A 117 23.51 -0.45 15.87
C ASN A 117 22.37 0.57 15.93
N CYS A 118 21.66 0.81 14.83
CA CYS A 118 20.67 1.87 14.70
C CYS A 118 21.27 3.24 15.07
N SER A 119 22.26 3.70 14.29
CA SER A 119 23.04 4.91 14.59
C SER A 119 22.23 6.21 14.74
N LEU A 120 21.00 6.25 14.20
CA LEU A 120 20.04 7.35 14.27
C LEU A 120 18.95 7.15 15.36
N GLY A 121 19.11 6.16 16.25
CA GLY A 121 18.13 5.79 17.27
C GLY A 121 17.10 4.74 16.83
N LYS A 122 16.30 4.25 17.78
CA LYS A 122 15.39 3.10 17.59
C LYS A 122 13.90 3.45 17.65
N SER A 123 13.57 4.72 17.86
CA SER A 123 12.18 5.16 18.07
C SER A 123 11.61 5.77 16.80
N LEU A 124 10.55 5.16 16.27
CA LEU A 124 9.67 5.74 15.26
C LEU A 124 8.32 6.02 15.96
N THR A 125 7.96 7.28 16.18
CA THR A 125 6.63 7.62 16.71
C THR A 125 5.57 7.32 15.66
N THR A 126 4.86 6.21 15.81
CA THR A 126 3.74 5.82 14.94
C THR A 126 2.53 5.37 15.76
N GLN A 127 1.34 5.82 15.34
CA GLN A 127 0.04 5.52 15.96
C GLN A 127 -0.34 4.06 15.67
N GLN A 128 -0.84 3.33 16.67
CA GLN A 128 -1.36 1.98 16.47
C GLN A 128 -2.71 2.02 15.71
N PRO A 129 -2.93 1.15 14.72
CA PRO A 129 -4.25 1.00 14.10
C PRO A 129 -5.24 0.42 15.12
N ILE A 130 -6.41 1.03 15.25
CA ILE A 130 -7.45 0.68 16.26
C ILE A 130 -8.35 -0.50 15.81
N TYR A 131 -8.19 -1.03 14.58
CA TYR A 131 -9.11 -2.01 14.00
C TYR A 131 -8.39 -3.14 13.24
N GLY A 132 -8.97 -4.35 13.28
CA GLY A 132 -8.56 -5.53 12.52
C GLY A 132 -9.66 -6.62 12.49
N PRO A 133 -9.71 -7.46 11.44
CA PRO A 133 -10.74 -8.49 11.27
C PRO A 133 -10.66 -9.63 12.31
N GLN A 134 -11.79 -10.31 12.54
CA GLN A 134 -11.97 -11.34 13.57
C GLN A 134 -11.74 -12.78 13.09
N GLY A 135 -11.16 -12.97 11.89
CA GLY A 135 -10.82 -14.29 11.35
C GLY A 135 -9.47 -14.81 11.85
N PRO A 136 -9.18 -16.12 11.74
CA PRO A 136 -7.84 -16.63 12.01
C PRO A 136 -6.80 -15.90 11.13
N PRO A 137 -5.67 -15.43 11.69
CA PRO A 137 -4.65 -14.72 10.94
C PRO A 137 -4.09 -15.55 9.79
N LEU A 138 -3.70 -14.90 8.69
CA LEU A 138 -2.95 -15.55 7.62
C LEU A 138 -1.62 -16.09 8.14
N VAL A 139 -1.23 -17.28 7.68
CA VAL A 139 0.10 -17.84 7.94
C VAL A 139 1.09 -17.23 6.95
N ALA A 140 2.15 -16.63 7.48
CA ALA A 140 3.11 -15.84 6.73
C ALA A 140 3.95 -16.72 5.77
N PRO A 141 4.08 -16.36 4.47
CA PRO A 141 4.71 -17.20 3.46
C PRO A 141 6.20 -17.47 3.67
N ASN A 142 6.90 -16.66 4.47
CA ASN A 142 8.30 -16.87 4.80
C ASN A 142 8.52 -17.22 6.28
N ASN A 143 7.45 -17.58 7.02
CA ASN A 143 7.47 -17.86 8.45
C ASN A 143 8.04 -16.69 9.29
N ASP A 144 7.93 -15.46 8.78
CA ASP A 144 8.31 -14.24 9.48
C ASP A 144 7.29 -13.13 9.15
N VAL A 145 6.30 -12.98 10.04
CA VAL A 145 5.19 -12.02 9.87
C VAL A 145 5.67 -10.58 9.67
N GLY A 146 6.79 -10.20 10.27
CA GLY A 146 7.33 -8.85 10.18
C GLY A 146 7.90 -8.60 8.80
N LEU A 147 8.73 -9.53 8.31
CA LEU A 147 9.37 -9.41 6.99
C LEU A 147 8.35 -9.59 5.86
N ASP A 148 7.35 -10.46 6.02
CA ASP A 148 6.25 -10.62 5.06
C ASP A 148 5.38 -9.35 5.00
N GLY A 149 5.13 -8.71 6.15
CA GLY A 149 4.50 -7.39 6.20
C GLY A 149 5.34 -6.29 5.54
N MET A 150 6.67 -6.34 5.67
CA MET A 150 7.56 -5.42 4.97
C MET A 150 7.50 -5.60 3.45
N VAL A 151 7.40 -6.84 2.95
CA VAL A 151 7.27 -7.12 1.51
C VAL A 151 6.02 -6.47 0.94
N ILE A 152 4.88 -6.53 1.63
CA ILE A 152 3.62 -5.88 1.18
C ILE A 152 3.82 -4.37 1.03
N ASN A 153 4.42 -3.73 2.03
CA ASN A 153 4.67 -2.29 2.01
C ASN A 153 5.67 -1.90 0.93
N LEU A 154 6.74 -2.68 0.76
CA LEU A 154 7.74 -2.47 -0.28
C LEU A 154 7.14 -2.64 -1.67
N ALA A 155 6.31 -3.66 -1.89
CA ALA A 155 5.58 -3.87 -3.13
C ALA A 155 4.68 -2.66 -3.45
N SER A 156 3.90 -2.19 -2.47
CA SER A 156 3.06 -1.00 -2.62
C SER A 156 3.89 0.24 -2.96
N LEU A 157 4.98 0.49 -2.23
CA LEU A 157 5.86 1.64 -2.42
C LEU A 157 6.54 1.62 -3.79
N LEU A 158 7.01 0.46 -4.24
CA LEU A 158 7.65 0.33 -5.56
C LEU A 158 6.66 0.59 -6.68
N ALA A 159 5.42 0.07 -6.58
CA ALA A 159 4.38 0.33 -7.56
C ALA A 159 3.96 1.82 -7.60
N GLY A 160 3.81 2.44 -6.43
CA GLY A 160 3.57 3.89 -6.29
C GLY A 160 4.71 4.71 -6.89
N THR A 161 5.94 4.45 -6.49
CA THR A 161 7.14 5.14 -7.01
C THR A 161 7.30 4.96 -8.51
N ALA A 162 6.99 3.79 -9.07
CA ALA A 162 7.05 3.58 -10.51
C ALA A 162 6.04 4.46 -11.26
N THR A 163 4.81 4.52 -10.75
CA THR A 163 3.67 5.13 -11.43
C THR A 163 3.38 6.58 -11.01
N ASN A 164 4.02 7.06 -9.95
CA ASN A 164 3.81 8.39 -9.36
C ASN A 164 5.07 8.91 -8.59
N PRO A 165 6.28 8.87 -9.18
CA PRO A 165 7.52 9.18 -8.44
C PRO A 165 7.60 10.59 -7.85
N PHE A 166 6.85 11.55 -8.41
CA PHE A 166 6.89 12.96 -8.01
C PHE A 166 5.52 13.50 -7.54
N GLY A 167 4.55 12.62 -7.26
CA GLY A 167 3.22 13.04 -6.79
C GLY A 167 2.31 13.64 -7.87
N ASN A 168 2.69 13.55 -9.15
CA ASN A 168 1.92 14.08 -10.29
C ASN A 168 1.75 13.06 -11.44
N GLY A 169 2.00 11.77 -11.21
CA GLY A 169 1.73 10.67 -12.13
C GLY A 169 0.31 10.13 -11.97
N TYR A 170 0.17 8.85 -11.62
CA TYR A 170 -1.11 8.20 -11.41
C TYR A 170 -1.53 8.19 -9.95
N TYR A 171 -2.71 8.76 -9.66
CA TYR A 171 -3.32 8.65 -8.34
C TYR A 171 -4.82 8.93 -8.35
N GLN A 172 -5.45 8.71 -7.21
CA GLN A 172 -6.81 9.08 -6.85
C GLN A 172 -6.80 9.91 -5.56
N GLY A 173 -7.72 10.87 -5.45
CA GLY A 173 -7.82 11.73 -4.27
C GLY A 173 -6.92 12.98 -4.39
N PRO A 174 -6.72 13.72 -3.28
CA PRO A 174 -5.93 14.94 -3.29
C PRO A 174 -4.44 14.64 -3.37
N SER A 175 -3.66 15.56 -3.95
CA SER A 175 -2.23 15.36 -4.23
C SER A 175 -1.34 15.30 -2.98
N ASP A 176 -1.82 15.79 -1.84
CA ASP A 176 -1.15 15.73 -0.54
C ASP A 176 -1.44 14.43 0.24
N ALA A 177 -2.44 13.65 -0.18
CA ALA A 177 -2.75 12.33 0.35
C ALA A 177 -3.25 11.37 -0.77
N PRO A 178 -2.43 11.08 -1.79
CA PRO A 178 -2.85 10.32 -2.95
C PRO A 178 -3.00 8.82 -2.64
N LEU A 179 -4.05 8.20 -3.17
CA LEU A 179 -4.13 6.76 -3.35
C LEU A 179 -3.51 6.39 -4.71
N GLU A 180 -2.46 5.58 -4.67
CA GLU A 180 -1.61 5.21 -5.81
C GLU A 180 -1.92 3.80 -6.29
N ALA A 181 -1.13 3.28 -7.24
CA ALA A 181 -1.35 2.01 -7.92
C ALA A 181 -1.78 0.85 -7.00
N ALA A 182 -1.10 0.66 -5.85
CA ALA A 182 -1.44 -0.38 -4.90
C ALA A 182 -2.35 0.11 -3.76
N SER A 183 -2.16 1.34 -3.26
CA SER A 183 -2.95 1.87 -2.13
C SER A 183 -4.39 2.22 -2.51
N ALA A 184 -4.70 2.35 -3.80
CA ALA A 184 -6.07 2.38 -4.31
C ALA A 184 -6.81 1.02 -4.19
N CYS A 185 -6.10 -0.06 -3.88
CA CYS A 185 -6.63 -1.42 -3.71
C CYS A 185 -6.36 -2.00 -2.30
N PRO A 186 -6.76 -1.30 -1.23
CA PRO A 186 -6.39 -1.68 0.14
C PRO A 186 -6.97 -3.04 0.51
N GLY A 187 -6.11 -3.95 1.00
CA GLY A 187 -6.53 -5.27 1.49
C GLY A 187 -6.91 -6.27 0.40
N VAL A 188 -6.77 -5.93 -0.89
CA VAL A 188 -7.08 -6.82 -2.01
C VAL A 188 -5.82 -7.55 -2.42
N TYR A 189 -5.76 -8.88 -2.21
CA TYR A 189 -4.60 -9.71 -2.57
C TYR A 189 -4.94 -10.83 -3.54
N ALA A 190 -6.20 -11.28 -3.56
CA ALA A 190 -6.71 -12.30 -4.45
C ALA A 190 -8.17 -12.01 -4.83
N LYS A 191 -8.66 -12.72 -5.85
CA LYS A 191 -10.06 -12.67 -6.25
C LYS A 191 -10.99 -12.91 -5.05
N GLY A 192 -12.12 -12.21 -5.02
CA GLY A 192 -13.12 -12.34 -3.96
C GLY A 192 -12.77 -11.62 -2.65
N ALA A 193 -11.68 -10.85 -2.59
CA ALA A 193 -11.32 -10.07 -1.41
C ALA A 193 -12.44 -9.08 -1.02
N TYR A 194 -12.62 -8.90 0.29
CA TYR A 194 -13.51 -7.93 0.92
C TYR A 194 -12.95 -7.52 2.28
N PRO A 195 -13.46 -6.47 2.95
CA PRO A 195 -12.92 -6.05 4.24
C PRO A 195 -12.85 -7.20 5.26
N GLY A 196 -11.62 -7.57 5.64
CA GLY A 196 -11.35 -8.68 6.56
C GLY A 196 -11.05 -10.03 5.92
N TYR A 197 -11.09 -10.13 4.59
CA TYR A 197 -10.74 -11.32 3.83
C TYR A 197 -9.86 -10.95 2.62
N ALA A 198 -8.65 -11.50 2.59
CA ALA A 198 -7.64 -11.16 1.59
C ALA A 198 -7.94 -11.67 0.16
N GLY A 199 -8.97 -12.51 0.01
CA GLY A 199 -9.33 -13.20 -1.22
C GLY A 199 -8.89 -14.66 -1.24
N ASP A 200 -9.20 -15.34 -2.35
CA ASP A 200 -8.90 -16.74 -2.62
C ASP A 200 -7.39 -16.96 -2.88
N LEU A 201 -6.57 -16.88 -1.83
CA LEU A 201 -5.12 -17.07 -1.91
C LEU A 201 -4.72 -18.54 -2.14
N LEU A 202 -3.54 -18.73 -2.73
CA LEU A 202 -2.90 -20.04 -2.77
C LEU A 202 -2.41 -20.41 -1.38
N VAL A 203 -2.39 -21.71 -1.07
CA VAL A 203 -1.92 -22.23 0.21
C VAL A 203 -0.80 -23.24 -0.03
N ASP A 204 0.32 -23.06 0.66
CA ASP A 204 1.39 -24.06 0.70
C ASP A 204 0.92 -25.28 1.49
N PRO A 205 0.86 -26.49 0.89
CA PRO A 205 0.36 -27.67 1.58
C PRO A 205 1.29 -28.16 2.71
N THR A 206 2.55 -27.75 2.72
CA THR A 206 3.55 -28.15 3.71
C THR A 206 3.52 -27.25 4.93
N THR A 207 3.43 -25.94 4.72
CA THR A 207 3.53 -24.94 5.78
C THR A 207 2.19 -24.33 6.18
N GLY A 208 1.14 -24.53 5.37
CA GLY A 208 -0.14 -23.85 5.51
C GLY A 208 -0.10 -22.38 5.13
N ALA A 209 1.01 -21.88 4.59
CA ALA A 209 1.20 -20.46 4.35
C ALA A 209 0.42 -19.97 3.13
N SER A 210 -0.19 -18.78 3.26
CA SER A 210 -0.95 -18.16 2.18
C SER A 210 -0.06 -17.25 1.34
N TYR A 211 -0.17 -17.37 0.01
CA TYR A 211 0.63 -16.59 -0.93
C TYR A 211 -0.13 -16.37 -2.23
N ASN A 212 0.33 -15.40 -3.03
CA ASN A 212 -0.17 -15.20 -4.38
C ASN A 212 0.94 -15.09 -5.42
N ALA A 213 2.21 -15.01 -5.03
CA ALA A 213 3.33 -14.90 -5.96
C ALA A 213 4.50 -15.82 -5.56
N ASN A 214 5.09 -16.50 -6.54
CA ASN A 214 6.36 -17.19 -6.39
C ASN A 214 7.52 -16.26 -6.76
N GLY A 215 8.62 -16.32 -6.02
CA GLY A 215 9.85 -15.61 -6.33
C GLY A 215 11.05 -16.54 -6.48
N VAL A 216 12.22 -15.93 -6.63
CA VAL A 216 13.49 -16.66 -6.74
C VAL A 216 13.79 -17.48 -5.49
N ASN A 217 14.68 -18.46 -5.63
CA ASN A 217 15.13 -19.33 -4.53
C ASN A 217 13.98 -20.08 -3.82
N GLY A 218 12.86 -20.33 -4.52
CA GLY A 218 11.71 -21.05 -3.98
C GLY A 218 10.87 -20.25 -2.98
N ARG A 219 11.11 -18.94 -2.88
CA ARG A 219 10.38 -18.05 -1.97
C ARG A 219 8.94 -17.86 -2.43
N LYS A 220 8.05 -17.66 -1.46
CA LYS A 220 6.65 -17.31 -1.70
C LYS A 220 6.38 -15.95 -1.08
N TYR A 221 5.51 -15.18 -1.72
CA TYR A 221 5.22 -13.81 -1.33
C TYR A 221 3.73 -13.51 -1.45
N LEU A 222 3.31 -12.53 -0.64
CA LEU A 222 2.01 -11.90 -0.74
C LEU A 222 2.22 -10.47 -1.26
N VAL A 223 1.71 -10.18 -2.46
CA VAL A 223 1.80 -8.87 -3.11
C VAL A 223 0.41 -8.27 -3.30
N PRO A 224 0.23 -6.94 -3.14
CA PRO A 224 -1.09 -6.32 -3.26
C PRO A 224 -1.60 -6.34 -4.71
N ALA A 225 -2.92 -6.28 -4.87
CA ALA A 225 -3.50 -5.94 -6.16
C ALA A 225 -3.05 -4.56 -6.62
N LEU A 226 -2.96 -4.38 -7.93
CA LEU A 226 -2.71 -3.08 -8.54
C LEU A 226 -3.99 -2.61 -9.23
N TYR A 227 -4.33 -1.33 -9.08
CA TYR A 227 -5.39 -0.73 -9.85
C TYR A 227 -5.06 -0.87 -11.34
N ASP A 228 -6.00 -1.35 -12.15
CA ASP A 228 -5.80 -1.46 -13.58
C ASP A 228 -6.37 -0.21 -14.27
N PRO A 229 -5.53 0.67 -14.83
CA PRO A 229 -6.00 1.90 -15.45
C PRO A 229 -6.83 1.65 -16.73
N THR A 230 -6.83 0.44 -17.28
CA THR A 230 -7.62 0.03 -18.45
C THR A 230 -9.02 -0.43 -18.04
N THR A 231 -9.10 -1.37 -17.09
CA THR A 231 -10.38 -1.97 -16.65
C THR A 231 -11.06 -1.19 -15.54
N LYS A 232 -10.35 -0.26 -14.90
CA LYS A 232 -10.82 0.56 -13.76
C LYS A 232 -11.17 -0.28 -12.52
N LEU A 233 -10.50 -1.43 -12.36
CA LEU A 233 -10.69 -2.36 -11.23
C LEU A 233 -9.35 -2.74 -10.62
N CYS A 234 -9.35 -3.21 -9.38
CA CYS A 234 -8.18 -3.81 -8.76
C CYS A 234 -7.88 -5.17 -9.40
N SER A 235 -6.72 -5.29 -10.04
CA SER A 235 -6.25 -6.52 -10.66
C SER A 235 -5.42 -7.30 -9.65
N THR A 236 -5.88 -8.52 -9.33
CA THR A 236 -5.14 -9.49 -8.53
C THR A 236 -4.32 -10.40 -9.42
N LEU A 237 -3.34 -11.08 -8.82
CA LEU A 237 -2.50 -12.04 -9.51
C LEU A 237 -3.14 -13.45 -9.55
N VAL A 238 -4.00 -13.75 -8.59
CA VAL A 238 -4.82 -14.96 -8.45
C VAL A 238 -6.28 -14.61 -8.19
#